data_AF-A0A519ZXE1-F1
#
_entry.id   AF-A0A519ZXE1-F1
#
_cell.length_a   1.000
_cell.length_b   1.000
_cell.length_c   1.000
_cell.angle_alpha   90.00
_cell.angle_beta   90.00
_cell.angle_gamma   90.00
#
_symmetry.space_group_name_H-M   'P 1'
#
loop_
_entity.id
_entity.type
_entity.pdbx_description
1 polymer ?
#
loop_
_entity_poly.entity_id
_entity_poly.type
_entity_poly.pdbx_seq_one_letter_code
_entity_poly.pdbx_strand_id
1 'polypeptide(L)'
;NPTDRGKGGVKRSLLTEARGIPVGLVVEGANRHDMKLTESTLASLPPAAVAARQAHLASGAAQGLCLDAGYDYAQVREVVAALGYTAHIRPRGEEVEAKKAGQQARRWVVERTHSWLNRFRHLLIRWAKKPENYLAMLHFACARITWYKCLFG
;
A
#
# COMPACT_ATOMS: atom_id res chain seq x y z
N ASN A 1 -30.73 -8.12 -18.04
CA ASN A 1 -30.13 -9.27 -18.77
C ASN A 1 -29.51 -10.19 -17.73
N PRO A 2 -29.80 -11.51 -17.67
CA PRO A 2 -29.25 -12.42 -16.66
C PRO A 2 -27.74 -12.73 -16.87
N THR A 3 -27.10 -12.04 -17.81
CA THR A 3 -25.80 -12.33 -18.42
C THR A 3 -24.77 -11.22 -18.25
N ASP A 4 -24.90 -10.34 -17.24
CA ASP A 4 -23.73 -9.57 -16.80
C ASP A 4 -23.08 -10.23 -15.58
N ARG A 5 -22.25 -11.24 -15.86
CA ARG A 5 -21.35 -11.89 -14.88
C ARG A 5 -19.89 -11.47 -15.13
N GLY A 6 -19.67 -10.23 -15.57
CA GLY A 6 -18.32 -9.67 -15.68
C GLY A 6 -17.60 -9.74 -14.33
N LYS A 7 -16.29 -10.04 -14.34
CA LYS A 7 -15.46 -9.87 -13.15
C LYS A 7 -15.37 -8.39 -12.86
N GLY A 8 -15.98 -7.92 -11.77
CA GLY A 8 -15.84 -6.54 -11.33
C GLY A 8 -14.37 -6.14 -11.21
N GLY A 9 -14.05 -4.94 -11.70
CA GLY A 9 -12.73 -4.35 -11.51
C GLY A 9 -12.38 -4.31 -10.02
N VAL A 10 -11.09 -4.45 -9.71
CA VAL A 10 -10.62 -4.51 -8.33
C VAL A 10 -9.46 -3.53 -8.12
N LYS A 11 -9.47 -2.86 -6.98
CA LYS A 11 -8.37 -2.03 -6.49
C LYS A 11 -7.62 -2.79 -5.41
N ARG A 12 -6.30 -2.61 -5.41
CA ARG A 12 -5.41 -3.08 -4.35
C ARG A 12 -4.86 -1.84 -3.67
N SER A 13 -5.15 -1.67 -2.38
CA SER A 13 -4.50 -0.65 -1.57
C SER A 13 -3.40 -1.33 -0.76
N LEU A 14 -2.15 -0.96 -1.03
CA LEU A 14 -0.96 -1.62 -0.50
C LEU A 14 -0.17 -0.63 0.37
N LEU A 15 0.24 -1.09 1.54
CA LEU A 15 1.19 -0.40 2.41
C LEU A 15 2.52 -1.15 2.42
N THR A 16 3.61 -0.41 2.27
CA THR A 16 4.96 -0.95 2.32
C THR A 16 5.81 -0.17 3.32
N GLU A 17 6.79 -0.84 3.93
CA GLU A 17 7.87 -0.12 4.62
C GLU A 17 8.91 0.44 3.62
N ALA A 18 9.94 1.12 4.13
CA ALA A 18 10.92 1.88 3.34
C ALA A 18 11.70 1.08 2.27
N ARG A 19 11.87 -0.23 2.44
CA ARG A 19 12.54 -1.14 1.48
C ARG A 19 11.57 -1.82 0.51
N GLY A 20 10.27 -1.54 0.62
CA GLY A 20 9.23 -2.09 -0.26
C GLY A 20 8.64 -3.42 0.20
N ILE A 21 8.94 -3.88 1.42
CA ILE A 21 8.30 -5.04 2.01
C ILE A 21 6.82 -4.70 2.24
N PRO A 22 5.88 -5.50 1.69
CA PRO A 22 4.46 -5.29 1.92
C PRO A 22 4.11 -5.59 3.38
N VAL A 23 3.52 -4.62 4.06
CA VAL A 23 3.11 -4.72 5.47
C VAL A 23 1.62 -4.48 5.68
N GLY A 24 0.88 -4.08 4.65
CA GLY A 24 -0.58 -3.98 4.71
C GLY A 24 -1.17 -4.11 3.31
N LEU A 25 -2.35 -4.72 3.23
CA LEU A 25 -3.04 -4.96 1.97
C LEU A 25 -4.55 -5.03 2.19
N VAL A 26 -5.29 -4.25 1.40
CA VAL A 26 -6.74 -4.36 1.27
C VAL A 26 -7.12 -4.42 -0.20
N VAL A 27 -8.21 -5.13 -0.49
CA VAL A 27 -8.78 -5.28 -1.82
C VAL A 27 -10.22 -4.77 -1.79
N GLU A 28 -10.60 -3.95 -2.76
CA GLU A 28 -11.98 -3.44 -2.86
C GLU A 28 -12.40 -3.26 -4.33
N GLY A 29 -13.70 -3.06 -4.59
CA GLY A 29 -14.21 -2.82 -5.94
C GLY A 29 -13.60 -1.57 -6.58
N ALA A 30 -13.41 -1.60 -7.90
CA ALA A 30 -12.80 -0.51 -8.65
C ALA A 30 -13.55 0.83 -8.54
N ASN A 31 -14.85 0.81 -8.24
CA ASN A 31 -15.67 2.01 -8.12
C ASN A 31 -15.46 2.75 -6.79
N ARG A 32 -14.77 2.16 -5.81
CA ARG A 32 -14.50 2.80 -4.51
C ARG A 32 -13.40 3.84 -4.67
N HIS A 33 -13.60 5.03 -4.10
CA HIS A 33 -12.56 6.06 -4.09
C HIS A 33 -11.38 5.65 -3.20
N ASP A 34 -10.15 5.84 -3.66
CA ASP A 34 -8.92 5.34 -3.01
C ASP A 34 -8.73 5.89 -1.59
N MET A 35 -9.06 7.17 -1.38
CA MET A 35 -9.07 7.79 -0.05
C MET A 35 -9.86 7.01 1.01
N LYS A 36 -10.92 6.29 0.60
CA LYS A 36 -11.76 5.52 1.53
C LYS A 36 -11.10 4.21 1.96
N LEU A 37 -9.97 3.84 1.35
CA LEU A 37 -9.20 2.65 1.70
C LEU A 37 -8.06 2.96 2.68
N THR A 38 -7.70 4.23 2.90
CA THR A 38 -6.57 4.61 3.76
C THR A 38 -6.62 3.96 5.14
N GLU A 39 -7.76 4.12 5.83
CA GLU A 39 -7.93 3.58 7.18
C GLU A 39 -7.89 2.06 7.18
N SER A 40 -8.63 1.40 6.28
CA SER A 40 -8.61 -0.06 6.17
C SER A 40 -7.23 -0.61 5.86
N THR A 41 -6.45 0.08 5.04
CA THR A 41 -5.09 -0.34 4.67
C THR A 41 -4.13 -0.19 5.85
N LEU A 42 -4.22 0.90 6.63
CA LEU A 42 -3.43 1.05 7.85
C LEU A 42 -3.85 0.06 8.94
N ALA A 43 -5.14 -0.27 9.03
CA ALA A 43 -5.66 -1.29 9.95
C ALA A 43 -5.26 -2.72 9.56
N SER A 44 -4.90 -2.97 8.29
CA SER A 44 -4.44 -4.29 7.82
C SER A 44 -3.00 -4.65 8.22
N LEU A 45 -2.32 -3.79 8.99
CA LEU A 45 -0.98 -4.07 9.51
C LEU A 45 -0.98 -5.36 10.35
N PRO A 46 0.00 -6.27 10.17
CA PRO A 46 0.12 -7.45 11.01
C PRO A 46 0.47 -7.05 12.45
N PRO A 47 0.09 -7.86 13.46
CA PRO A 47 0.32 -7.54 14.87
C PRO A 47 1.77 -7.15 15.20
N ALA A 48 2.75 -7.81 14.59
CA ALA A 48 4.16 -7.48 14.76
C ALA A 48 4.52 -6.07 14.28
N ALA A 49 3.97 -5.63 13.14
CA ALA A 49 4.19 -4.28 12.62
C ALA A 49 3.44 -3.22 13.44
N VAL A 50 2.26 -3.55 13.98
CA VAL A 50 1.55 -2.71 14.94
C VAL A 50 2.40 -2.51 16.20
N ALA A 51 2.93 -3.59 16.79
CA ALA A 51 3.79 -3.52 17.96
C ALA A 51 5.05 -2.68 17.72
N ALA A 52 5.74 -2.92 16.59
CA ALA A 52 6.91 -2.13 16.20
C ALA A 52 6.59 -0.63 16.04
N ARG A 53 5.45 -0.32 15.41
CA ARG A 53 4.96 1.07 15.29
C ARG A 53 4.73 1.69 16.67
N GLN A 54 4.01 1.01 17.56
CA GLN A 54 3.72 1.55 18.89
C GLN A 54 4.99 1.78 19.72
N ALA A 55 5.96 0.87 19.64
CA ALA A 55 7.27 1.06 20.27
C ALA A 55 8.01 2.29 19.70
N HIS A 56 7.97 2.49 18.37
CA HIS A 56 8.55 3.66 17.72
C HIS A 56 7.87 4.97 18.19
N LEU A 57 6.54 5.02 18.23
CA LEU A 57 5.81 6.17 18.76
C LEU A 57 6.16 6.45 20.24
N ALA A 58 6.24 5.41 21.07
CA ALA A 58 6.56 5.53 22.49
C ALA A 58 7.97 6.10 22.74
N SER A 59 8.90 5.95 21.78
CA SER A 59 10.23 6.58 21.85
C SER A 59 10.23 8.08 21.55
N GLY A 60 9.07 8.65 21.19
CA GLY A 60 8.94 10.06 20.76
C GLY A 60 9.43 10.33 19.34
N ALA A 61 9.83 9.29 18.61
CA ALA A 61 10.29 9.41 17.24
C ALA A 61 9.13 9.61 16.27
N ALA A 62 9.28 10.55 15.34
CA ALA A 62 8.30 10.77 14.28
C ALA A 62 8.30 9.59 13.28
N GLN A 63 7.10 9.18 12.85
CA GLN A 63 6.93 8.17 11.81
C GLN A 63 6.28 8.81 10.58
N GLY A 64 7.02 8.90 9.47
CA GLY A 64 6.49 9.44 8.22
C GLY A 64 5.62 8.42 7.47
N LEU A 65 4.52 8.87 6.86
CA LEU A 65 3.72 8.11 5.91
C LEU A 65 3.69 8.81 4.55
N CYS A 66 4.27 8.19 3.53
CA CYS A 66 4.22 8.70 2.17
C CYS A 66 2.91 8.30 1.48
N LEU A 67 2.22 9.27 0.89
CA LEU A 67 0.96 9.09 0.18
C LEU A 67 1.03 9.79 -1.17
N ASP A 68 0.27 9.29 -2.14
CA ASP A 68 0.12 9.98 -3.41
C ASP A 68 -0.68 11.28 -3.27
N ALA A 69 -0.48 12.22 -4.20
CA ALA A 69 -1.24 13.47 -4.29
C ALA A 69 -2.76 13.23 -4.35
N GLY A 70 -3.20 12.12 -4.95
CA GLY A 70 -4.61 11.72 -4.96
C GLY A 70 -5.20 11.35 -3.59
N TYR A 71 -4.41 11.38 -2.51
CA TYR A 71 -4.86 11.19 -1.12
C TYR A 71 -4.94 12.50 -0.33
N ASP A 72 -4.76 13.66 -0.96
CA ASP A 72 -4.82 14.96 -0.28
C ASP A 72 -6.25 15.38 0.11
N TYR A 73 -6.79 14.71 1.13
CA TYR A 73 -8.10 15.00 1.72
C TYR A 73 -7.95 15.24 3.22
N ALA A 74 -8.75 16.15 3.78
CA ALA A 74 -8.80 16.41 5.23
C ALA A 74 -9.02 15.12 6.03
N GLN A 75 -10.00 14.30 5.63
CA GLN A 75 -10.28 13.00 6.27
C GLN A 75 -9.05 12.08 6.29
N VAL A 76 -8.26 12.06 5.21
CA VAL A 76 -7.04 11.23 5.16
C VAL A 76 -6.00 11.76 6.14
N ARG A 77 -5.79 13.09 6.19
CA ARG A 77 -4.85 13.72 7.11
C ARG A 77 -5.23 13.48 8.57
N GLU A 78 -6.52 13.54 8.89
CA GLU A 78 -7.06 13.22 10.22
C GLU A 78 -6.77 11.77 10.62
N VAL A 79 -7.06 10.80 9.76
CA VAL A 79 -6.78 9.37 10.02
C VAL A 79 -5.28 9.13 10.25
N VAL A 80 -4.44 9.74 9.41
CA VAL A 80 -2.98 9.60 9.49
C VAL A 80 -2.44 10.21 10.78
N ALA A 81 -2.89 11.40 11.16
CA ALA A 81 -2.51 12.05 12.40
C ALA A 81 -3.00 11.29 13.63
N ALA A 82 -4.24 10.77 13.62
CA ALA A 82 -4.81 9.99 14.71
C ALA A 82 -4.02 8.69 15.00
N LEU A 83 -3.37 8.15 13.97
CA LEU A 83 -2.50 6.97 14.07
C LEU A 83 -1.03 7.33 14.38
N GLY A 84 -0.74 8.60 14.63
CA GLY A 84 0.59 9.11 15.01
C GLY A 84 1.59 9.18 13.86
N TYR A 85 1.11 9.26 12.61
CA TYR A 85 1.96 9.43 11.44
C TYR A 85 2.04 10.90 11.00
N THR A 86 3.20 11.29 10.47
CA THR A 86 3.38 12.54 9.73
C THR A 86 3.08 12.29 8.25
N ALA A 87 2.02 12.90 7.72
CA ALA A 87 1.64 12.77 6.32
C ALA A 87 2.66 13.47 5.40
N HIS A 88 3.24 12.72 4.48
CA HIS A 88 4.06 13.23 3.38
C HIS A 88 3.33 13.02 2.06
N ILE A 89 2.51 14.00 1.69
CA ILE A 89 1.78 14.05 0.41
C ILE A 89 2.52 15.06 -0.46
N ARG A 90 3.18 14.60 -1.53
CA ARG A 90 3.90 15.50 -2.44
C ARG A 90 3.09 15.74 -3.72
N PRO A 91 2.92 17.00 -4.16
CA PRO A 91 2.39 17.29 -5.48
C PRO A 91 3.34 16.79 -6.57
N ARG A 92 2.77 16.46 -7.74
CA ARG A 92 3.44 15.79 -8.88
C ARG A 92 4.72 16.50 -9.39
N GLY A 93 4.89 17.79 -9.12
CA GLY A 93 6.05 18.60 -9.55
C GLY A 93 7.27 18.53 -8.63
N GLU A 94 7.09 18.40 -7.31
CA GLU A 94 8.21 18.39 -6.35
C GLU A 94 9.04 17.10 -6.41
N GLU A 95 8.44 16.01 -6.90
CA GLU A 95 9.12 14.71 -7.04
C GLU A 95 10.20 14.73 -8.13
N VAL A 96 9.99 15.53 -9.18
CA VAL A 96 10.96 15.74 -10.27
C VAL A 96 12.18 16.49 -9.73
N GLU A 97 11.96 17.50 -8.90
CA GLU A 97 13.03 18.28 -8.27
C GLU A 97 13.79 17.48 -7.20
N ALA A 98 13.10 16.65 -6.41
CA ALA A 98 13.74 15.76 -5.45
C ALA A 98 14.66 14.73 -6.13
N LYS A 99 14.26 14.19 -7.28
CA LYS A 99 15.12 13.32 -8.10
C LYS A 99 16.35 14.05 -8.65
N LYS A 100 16.19 15.29 -9.13
CA LYS A 100 17.31 16.13 -9.59
C LYS A 100 18.29 16.46 -8.46
N ALA A 101 17.79 16.59 -7.23
CA ALA A 101 18.58 16.84 -6.03
C ALA A 101 19.22 15.57 -5.40
N GLY A 102 19.18 14.41 -6.08
CA GLY A 102 19.77 13.17 -5.60
C GLY A 102 19.04 12.51 -4.42
N GLN A 103 17.83 12.99 -4.07
CA GLN A 103 17.02 12.38 -3.02
C GLN A 103 16.31 11.14 -3.57
N GLN A 104 16.31 10.05 -2.79
CA GLN A 104 15.58 8.84 -3.17
C GLN A 104 14.07 9.13 -3.08
N ALA A 105 13.41 9.20 -4.24
CA ALA A 105 11.97 9.43 -4.31
C ALA A 105 11.23 8.27 -3.63
N ARG A 106 10.70 8.52 -2.42
CA ARG A 106 10.05 7.53 -1.55
C ARG A 106 8.80 6.89 -2.18
N ARG A 107 8.19 7.56 -3.16
CA ARG A 107 7.02 7.07 -3.92
C ARG A 107 7.32 5.81 -4.75
N TRP A 108 8.54 5.70 -5.29
CA TRP A 108 8.92 4.58 -6.16
C TRP A 108 8.96 3.22 -5.44
N VAL A 109 8.97 3.25 -4.11
CA VAL A 109 9.02 2.04 -3.28
C VAL A 109 7.73 1.23 -3.42
N VAL A 110 6.56 1.84 -3.18
CA VAL A 110 5.28 1.14 -3.29
C VAL A 110 4.95 0.75 -4.73
N GLU A 111 5.31 1.60 -5.70
CA GLU A 111 5.13 1.34 -7.13
C GLU A 111 5.98 0.14 -7.59
N ARG A 112 7.22 0.02 -7.08
CA ARG A 112 8.08 -1.14 -7.32
C ARG A 112 7.46 -2.42 -6.75
N THR A 113 6.90 -2.38 -5.54
CA THR A 113 6.24 -3.55 -4.95
C THR A 113 5.00 -3.95 -5.76
N HIS A 114 4.21 -2.99 -6.27
CA HIS A 114 3.15 -3.26 -7.23
C HIS A 114 3.67 -3.92 -8.51
N SER A 115 4.80 -3.45 -9.04
CA SER A 115 5.44 -4.07 -10.21
C SER A 115 5.82 -5.52 -9.96
N TRP A 116 6.35 -5.86 -8.77
CA TRP A 116 6.62 -7.25 -8.38
C TRP A 116 5.36 -8.10 -8.30
N LEU A 117 4.28 -7.59 -7.70
CA LEU A 117 2.98 -8.28 -7.69
C LEU A 117 2.47 -8.55 -9.12
N ASN A 118 2.72 -7.62 -10.03
CA ASN A 118 2.34 -7.75 -11.44
C ASN A 118 3.24 -8.73 -12.23
N ARG A 119 4.35 -9.22 -11.67
CA ARG A 119 5.13 -10.33 -12.26
C ARG A 119 4.48 -11.69 -12.06
N PHE A 120 3.51 -11.81 -11.16
CA PHE A 120 2.73 -13.02 -11.00
C PHE A 120 1.58 -13.00 -12.02
N ARG A 121 1.65 -13.86 -13.04
CA ARG A 121 0.63 -13.95 -14.10
C ARG A 121 -0.79 -14.07 -13.56
N HIS A 122 -0.98 -14.80 -12.44
CA HIS A 122 -2.28 -14.99 -11.83
C HIS A 122 -2.85 -13.73 -11.13
N LEU A 123 -1.98 -12.77 -10.80
CA LEU A 123 -2.34 -11.50 -10.18
C LEU A 123 -2.43 -10.38 -11.21
N LEU A 124 -1.53 -10.34 -12.19
CA LEU A 124 -1.55 -9.38 -13.30
C LEU A 124 -2.90 -9.41 -14.01
N ILE A 125 -3.35 -10.61 -14.39
CA ILE A 125 -4.70 -10.85 -14.87
C ILE A 125 -5.45 -11.52 -13.73
N ARG A 126 -6.54 -10.91 -13.26
CA ARG A 126 -7.36 -11.50 -12.21
C ARG A 126 -8.11 -12.73 -12.74
N TRP A 127 -7.57 -13.92 -12.52
CA TRP A 127 -8.24 -15.17 -12.87
C TRP A 127 -9.31 -15.57 -11.83
N ALA A 128 -9.05 -15.30 -10.56
CA ALA A 128 -9.98 -15.58 -9.46
C ALA A 128 -11.29 -14.80 -9.60
N LYS A 129 -12.43 -15.52 -9.65
CA LYS A 129 -13.77 -14.92 -9.67
C LYS A 129 -14.18 -14.38 -8.29
N LYS A 130 -13.88 -15.14 -7.23
CA LYS A 130 -14.16 -14.79 -5.84
C LYS A 130 -13.12 -13.81 -5.27
N PRO A 131 -13.50 -12.71 -4.61
CA PRO A 131 -12.56 -11.77 -3.98
C PRO A 131 -11.66 -12.41 -2.95
N GLU A 132 -12.16 -13.37 -2.17
CA GLU A 132 -11.44 -14.04 -1.07
C GLU A 132 -10.26 -14.85 -1.63
N ASN A 133 -10.49 -15.60 -2.72
CA ASN A 133 -9.45 -16.34 -3.41
C ASN A 133 -8.38 -15.40 -3.98
N TYR A 134 -8.80 -14.23 -4.49
CA TYR A 134 -7.88 -13.25 -5.02
C TYR A 134 -7.01 -12.63 -3.93
N LEU A 135 -7.62 -12.27 -2.79
CA LEU A 135 -6.93 -11.78 -1.61
C LEU A 135 -5.93 -12.80 -1.08
N ALA A 136 -6.30 -14.08 -0.98
CA ALA A 136 -5.40 -15.15 -0.58
C ALA A 136 -4.17 -15.27 -1.50
N MET A 137 -4.36 -15.17 -2.83
CA MET A 137 -3.25 -15.17 -3.79
C MET A 137 -2.36 -13.95 -3.67
N LEU A 138 -2.92 -12.77 -3.36
CA LEU A 138 -2.13 -11.58 -3.09
C LEU A 138 -1.29 -11.75 -1.83
N HIS A 139 -1.86 -12.27 -0.73
CA HIS A 139 -1.10 -12.56 0.49
C HIS A 139 0.03 -13.56 0.23
N PHE A 140 -0.21 -14.60 -0.57
CA PHE A 140 0.84 -15.55 -0.96
C PHE A 140 1.99 -14.87 -1.72
N ALA A 141 1.67 -13.99 -2.67
CA ALA A 141 2.68 -13.22 -3.38
C ALA A 141 3.43 -12.25 -2.47
N CYS A 142 2.73 -11.56 -1.57
CA CYS A 142 3.33 -10.69 -0.55
C CYS A 142 4.29 -11.48 0.35
N ALA A 143 3.90 -12.67 0.83
CA ALA A 143 4.75 -13.52 1.65
C ALA A 143 6.03 -13.94 0.90
N ARG A 144 5.91 -14.30 -0.38
CA ARG A 144 7.09 -14.61 -1.22
C ARG A 144 8.01 -13.41 -1.41
N ILE A 145 7.45 -12.21 -1.63
CA ILE A 145 8.23 -10.96 -1.75
C ILE A 145 8.96 -10.69 -0.44
N THR A 146 8.26 -10.73 0.70
CA THR A 146 8.84 -10.51 2.03
C THR A 146 9.96 -11.50 2.32
N TRP A 147 9.72 -12.79 2.10
CA TRP A 147 10.74 -13.85 2.24
C TRP A 147 12.00 -13.55 1.43
N TYR A 148 11.85 -13.20 0.15
CA TYR A 148 12.98 -12.90 -0.72
C TYR A 148 13.76 -11.67 -0.25
N LYS A 149 13.06 -10.58 0.15
CA LYS A 149 13.70 -9.35 0.65
C LYS A 149 14.42 -9.54 1.98
N CYS A 150 13.89 -10.42 2.85
CA CYS A 150 14.54 -10.73 4.13
C CYS A 150 15.82 -11.56 3.95
N LEU A 151 15.86 -12.45 2.95
CA LEU A 151 17.00 -13.33 2.73
C LEU A 151 18.11 -12.75 1.85
N PHE A 152 17.75 -11.96 0.83
CA PHE A 152 18.68 -11.58 -0.24
C PHE A 152 18.90 -10.07 -0.38
N GLY A 153 18.25 -9.24 0.45
CA GLY A 153 18.34 -7.77 0.38
C GLY A 153 17.41 -7.15 -0.67
#